data_AF-A0A927N7E2-F1
#
_entry.id   AF-A0A927N7E2-F1
#
_cell.length_a   1.000
_cell.length_b   1.000
_cell.length_c   1.000
_cell.angle_alpha   90.00
_cell.angle_beta   90.00
_cell.angle_gamma   90.00
#
_symmetry.space_group_name_H-M   'P 1'
#
loop_
_entity.id
_entity.type
_entity.pdbx_description
1 polymer ?
#
loop_
_entity_poly.entity_id
_entity_poly.type
_entity_poly.pdbx_seq_one_letter_code
_entity_poly.pdbx_strand_id
1 'polypeptide(L)'
;MRISKQFTGFDGWANSAGRGLCQACAWAYSTPALRSVPHLVTRDPATMQQLARGEADVLLRSGALGSDLALVVPLRPGRKHILPTACWGRVSIDDAQLPWSDQDAERLRVLVTLRGLGFGSRMLEEPAPPFRVMKTLRPAQWSWALQGWEQLAFWRAPDNPWLPLALHVTTPTAKGAR
;
A
#
# COMPACT_ATOMS: atom_id res chain seq x y z
N MET A 1 20.24 -26.46 16.11
CA MET A 1 19.85 -25.53 15.04
C MET A 1 18.97 -24.44 15.65
N ARG A 2 19.48 -23.22 15.84
CA ARG A 2 18.71 -22.10 16.42
C ARG A 2 17.84 -21.49 15.32
N ILE A 3 16.53 -21.68 15.42
CA ILE A 3 15.54 -20.98 14.59
C ILE A 3 15.40 -19.56 15.16
N SER A 4 15.66 -18.56 14.32
CA SER A 4 15.50 -17.14 14.67
C SER A 4 14.04 -16.83 15.03
N LYS A 5 13.83 -16.12 16.16
CA LYS A 5 12.52 -15.59 16.57
C LYS A 5 11.87 -14.65 15.53
N GLN A 6 12.62 -14.19 14.53
CA GLN A 6 12.10 -13.35 13.44
C GLN A 6 11.41 -14.17 12.32
N PHE A 7 11.43 -15.50 12.38
CA PHE A 7 10.80 -16.33 11.35
C PHE A 7 9.40 -16.80 11.70
N THR A 8 8.87 -16.48 12.89
CA THR A 8 7.60 -17.04 13.32
C THR A 8 6.69 -16.02 13.99
N GLY A 9 6.01 -15.21 13.19
CA GLY A 9 4.73 -14.62 13.59
C GLY A 9 3.62 -15.68 13.76
N PHE A 10 3.93 -16.92 14.16
CA PHE A 10 2.97 -18.02 14.33
C PHE A 10 2.18 -17.90 15.64
N ASP A 11 2.64 -17.11 16.61
CA ASP A 11 2.01 -17.01 17.93
C ASP A 11 0.59 -16.41 17.89
N GLY A 12 0.22 -15.74 16.80
CA GLY A 12 -1.16 -15.26 16.56
C GLY A 12 -2.08 -16.25 15.84
N TRP A 13 -1.58 -17.43 15.43
CA TRP A 13 -2.23 -18.29 14.42
C TRP A 13 -2.27 -19.77 14.80
N ALA A 14 -2.09 -20.07 16.09
CA ALA A 14 -2.26 -21.42 16.59
C ALA A 14 -3.70 -21.86 16.29
N ASN A 15 -3.85 -22.99 15.57
CA ASN A 15 -5.11 -23.71 15.57
C ASN A 15 -5.49 -23.98 17.03
N SER A 16 -6.63 -23.47 17.50
CA SER A 16 -7.10 -23.70 18.87
C SER A 16 -7.28 -25.20 19.19
N ALA A 17 -7.33 -26.05 18.15
CA ALA A 17 -7.48 -27.50 18.25
C ALA A 17 -6.20 -28.31 17.93
N GLY A 18 -5.01 -27.70 17.70
CA GLY A 18 -3.82 -28.50 17.36
C GLY A 18 -2.49 -27.77 17.22
N ARG A 19 -1.42 -28.53 16.93
CA ARG A 19 -0.07 -27.99 16.67
C ARG A 19 0.08 -27.63 15.19
N GLY A 20 -0.07 -26.36 14.83
CA GLY A 20 0.17 -25.88 13.46
C GLY A 20 -0.73 -24.72 13.04
N LEU A 21 -0.62 -24.32 11.78
CA LEU A 21 -1.50 -23.33 11.14
C LEU A 21 -2.90 -23.91 10.94
N CYS A 22 -3.93 -23.07 11.03
CA CYS A 22 -5.25 -23.46 10.56
C CYS A 22 -5.26 -23.67 9.03
N GLN A 23 -6.28 -24.36 8.51
CA GLN A 23 -6.39 -24.67 7.08
C GLN A 23 -6.32 -23.42 6.19
N ALA A 24 -6.97 -22.32 6.60
CA ALA A 24 -6.94 -21.07 5.87
C ALA A 24 -5.52 -20.45 5.83
N CYS A 25 -4.81 -20.47 6.95
CA CYS A 25 -3.43 -19.98 7.02
C CYS A 25 -2.48 -20.87 6.21
N ALA A 26 -2.61 -22.19 6.33
CA ALA A 26 -1.82 -23.13 5.54
C ALA A 26 -2.01 -22.90 4.04
N TRP A 27 -3.25 -22.68 3.58
CA TRP A 27 -3.56 -22.31 2.21
C TRP A 27 -2.93 -20.96 1.80
N ALA A 28 -3.03 -19.93 2.65
CA ALA A 28 -2.47 -18.61 2.38
C ALA A 28 -0.93 -18.63 2.26
N TYR A 29 -0.26 -19.49 3.05
CA TYR A 29 1.18 -19.73 2.98
C TYR A 29 1.61 -20.73 1.89
N SER A 30 0.70 -21.54 1.35
CA SER A 30 1.04 -22.49 0.27
C SER A 30 0.72 -21.95 -1.12
N THR A 31 -0.06 -20.87 -1.23
CA THR A 31 -0.52 -20.33 -2.53
C THR A 31 0.36 -19.17 -3.01
N PRO A 32 1.25 -19.34 -4.00
CA PRO A 32 2.20 -18.30 -4.40
C PRO A 32 1.55 -17.09 -5.08
N ALA A 33 0.42 -17.29 -5.78
CA ALA A 33 -0.31 -16.23 -6.47
C ALA A 33 -0.81 -15.12 -5.53
N LEU A 34 -0.98 -15.42 -4.24
CA LEU A 34 -1.41 -14.45 -3.24
C LEU A 34 -0.32 -13.42 -2.91
N ARG A 35 0.92 -13.65 -3.36
CA ARG A 35 2.06 -12.75 -3.12
C ARG A 35 2.27 -11.70 -4.21
N SER A 36 1.54 -11.79 -5.33
CA SER A 36 1.87 -11.00 -6.54
C SER A 36 1.00 -9.79 -6.78
N VAL A 37 -0.23 -9.77 -6.25
CA VAL A 37 -1.22 -8.73 -6.52
C VAL A 37 -1.88 -8.24 -5.23
N PRO A 38 -2.42 -7.02 -5.22
CA PRO A 38 -3.27 -6.57 -4.14
C PRO A 38 -4.53 -7.44 -3.98
N HIS A 39 -4.97 -7.65 -2.74
CA HIS A 39 -6.20 -8.36 -2.42
C HIS A 39 -7.04 -7.54 -1.45
N LEU A 40 -8.34 -7.41 -1.74
CA LEU A 40 -9.32 -6.86 -0.83
C LEU A 40 -10.07 -8.02 -0.16
N VAL A 41 -10.03 -8.06 1.16
CA VAL A 41 -10.80 -9.00 1.98
C VAL A 41 -11.95 -8.24 2.61
N THR A 42 -13.15 -8.81 2.57
CA THR A 42 -14.36 -8.24 3.18
C THR A 42 -14.90 -9.20 4.23
N ARG A 43 -15.48 -8.68 5.32
CA ARG A 43 -16.02 -9.49 6.42
C ARG A 43 -17.44 -10.00 6.13
N ASP A 44 -18.29 -9.14 5.59
CA ASP A 44 -19.71 -9.44 5.38
C ASP A 44 -20.22 -8.85 4.04
N PRO A 45 -20.51 -9.69 3.02
CA PRO A 45 -20.24 -11.12 2.99
C PRO A 45 -18.73 -11.41 3.00
N ALA A 46 -18.32 -12.55 3.56
CA ALA A 46 -16.92 -12.94 3.58
C ALA A 46 -16.39 -13.24 2.17
N THR A 47 -15.64 -12.30 1.57
CA THR A 47 -15.06 -12.49 0.24
C THR A 47 -13.61 -12.03 0.17
N MET A 48 -12.88 -12.54 -0.82
CA MET A 48 -11.54 -12.08 -1.18
C MET A 48 -11.48 -11.82 -2.68
N GLN A 49 -11.15 -10.59 -3.05
CA GLN A 49 -11.05 -10.14 -4.44
C GLN A 49 -9.61 -9.76 -4.77
N GLN A 50 -9.13 -10.19 -5.94
CA GLN A 50 -7.88 -9.67 -6.51
C GLN A 50 -8.12 -8.31 -7.13
N LEU A 51 -7.23 -7.36 -6.84
CA LEU A 51 -7.26 -6.03 -7.43
C LEU A 51 -6.02 -5.79 -8.29
N ALA A 52 -6.21 -5.13 -9.42
CA ALA A 52 -5.12 -4.44 -10.10
C ALA A 52 -4.62 -3.27 -9.24
N ARG A 53 -3.38 -2.82 -9.47
CA ARG A 53 -2.80 -1.69 -8.72
C ARG A 53 -3.63 -0.40 -8.84
N GLY A 54 -4.17 -0.14 -10.03
CA GLY A 54 -5.04 1.01 -10.26
C GLY A 54 -6.37 0.92 -9.52
N GLU A 55 -6.92 -0.28 -9.31
CA GLU A 55 -8.15 -0.47 -8.53
C GLU A 55 -7.87 -0.26 -7.03
N ALA A 56 -6.73 -0.75 -6.53
CA ALA A 56 -6.29 -0.47 -5.17
C ALA A 56 -6.06 1.04 -4.93
N ASP A 57 -5.49 1.74 -5.91
CA ASP A 57 -5.34 3.20 -5.90
C ASP A 57 -6.70 3.92 -5.83
N VAL A 58 -7.67 3.53 -6.67
CA VAL A 58 -9.04 4.09 -6.64
C VAL A 58 -9.69 3.87 -5.27
N LEU A 59 -9.60 2.66 -4.71
CA LEU A 59 -10.11 2.34 -3.38
C LEU A 59 -9.46 3.21 -2.29
N LEU A 60 -8.14 3.32 -2.28
CA LEU A 60 -7.43 4.08 -1.26
C LEU A 60 -7.70 5.59 -1.35
N ARG A 61 -8.03 6.11 -2.53
CA ARG A 61 -8.47 7.50 -2.70
C ARG A 61 -9.93 7.73 -2.35
N SER A 62 -10.76 6.70 -2.16
CA SER A 62 -12.19 6.92 -1.87
C SER A 62 -12.44 7.40 -0.44
N GLY A 63 -11.52 7.15 0.49
CA GLY A 63 -11.60 7.60 1.87
C GLY A 63 -10.95 6.61 2.84
N ALA A 64 -11.32 6.73 4.12
CA ALA A 64 -10.92 5.80 5.16
C ALA A 64 -11.33 4.35 4.84
N LEU A 65 -10.49 3.39 5.24
CA LEU A 65 -10.79 1.98 5.04
C LEU A 65 -11.73 1.49 6.17
N GLY A 66 -12.93 1.05 5.79
CA GLY A 66 -13.94 0.59 6.74
C GLY A 66 -13.48 -0.61 7.59
N SER A 67 -14.04 -0.74 8.79
CA SER A 67 -13.72 -1.80 9.76
C SER A 67 -14.05 -3.23 9.30
N ASP A 68 -14.74 -3.38 8.17
CA ASP A 68 -15.09 -4.66 7.56
C ASP A 68 -14.27 -4.96 6.30
N LEU A 69 -13.29 -4.10 5.99
CA LEU A 69 -12.38 -4.24 4.87
C LEU A 69 -10.95 -4.44 5.38
N ALA A 70 -10.20 -5.31 4.72
CA ALA A 70 -8.76 -5.42 4.89
C ALA A 70 -8.10 -5.43 3.51
N LEU A 71 -7.21 -4.47 3.26
CA LEU A 71 -6.48 -4.41 1.99
C LEU A 71 -5.08 -4.96 2.18
N VAL A 72 -4.67 -5.89 1.34
CA VAL A 72 -3.33 -6.47 1.37
C VAL A 72 -2.59 -6.07 0.09
N VAL A 73 -1.45 -5.40 0.20
CA VAL A 73 -0.69 -4.87 -0.95
C VAL A 73 0.77 -5.36 -0.92
N PRO A 74 1.14 -6.34 -1.76
CA PRO A 74 2.52 -6.79 -1.86
C PRO A 74 3.40 -5.75 -2.55
N LEU A 75 4.26 -5.06 -1.80
CA LEU A 75 5.11 -4.01 -2.38
C LEU A 75 6.22 -4.60 -3.26
N ARG A 76 6.69 -5.80 -2.91
CA ARG A 76 7.66 -6.58 -3.67
C ARG A 76 7.00 -7.90 -4.11
N PRO A 77 6.32 -7.91 -5.27
CA PRO A 77 5.57 -9.07 -5.76
C PRO A 77 6.38 -10.36 -5.69
N GLY A 78 5.77 -11.42 -5.17
CA GLY A 78 6.36 -12.77 -5.07
C GLY A 78 7.29 -13.00 -3.87
N ARG A 79 7.71 -11.94 -3.16
CA ARG A 79 8.73 -12.03 -2.12
C ARG A 79 8.24 -12.59 -0.80
N LYS A 80 7.08 -12.15 -0.30
CA LYS A 80 6.56 -12.47 1.04
C LYS A 80 5.10 -12.92 0.99
N HIS A 81 4.71 -13.77 1.95
CA HIS A 81 3.30 -14.04 2.24
C HIS A 81 2.78 -13.00 3.22
N ILE A 82 1.92 -12.13 2.73
CA ILE A 82 1.35 -11.04 3.53
C ILE A 82 -0.17 -11.14 3.66
N LEU A 83 -0.84 -12.01 2.89
CA LEU A 83 -2.26 -12.25 3.09
C LEU A 83 -2.58 -12.72 4.52
N PRO A 84 -1.77 -13.60 5.15
CA PRO A 84 -1.97 -13.94 6.55
C PRO A 84 -1.91 -12.71 7.48
N THR A 85 -1.23 -11.61 7.12
CA THR A 85 -1.16 -10.43 7.99
C THR A 85 -2.31 -9.44 7.77
N ALA A 86 -3.35 -9.82 7.02
CA ALA A 86 -4.54 -9.00 6.80
C ALA A 86 -5.16 -8.56 8.13
N CYS A 87 -5.47 -7.26 8.23
CA CYS A 87 -6.05 -6.68 9.44
C CYS A 87 -7.20 -5.76 9.04
N TRP A 88 -8.34 -5.93 9.72
CA TRP A 88 -9.55 -5.16 9.49
C TRP A 88 -9.35 -3.66 9.73
N GLY A 89 -9.90 -2.82 8.85
CA GLY A 89 -9.72 -1.37 8.87
C GLY A 89 -8.31 -0.90 8.52
N ARG A 90 -7.45 -1.78 7.96
CA ARG A 90 -6.04 -1.50 7.71
C ARG A 90 -5.56 -1.95 6.34
N VAL A 91 -4.48 -1.32 5.89
CA VAL A 91 -3.70 -1.74 4.72
C VAL A 91 -2.49 -2.52 5.19
N SER A 92 -2.46 -3.83 4.94
CA SER A 92 -1.32 -4.69 5.22
C SER A 92 -0.36 -4.68 4.04
N ILE A 93 0.90 -4.38 4.31
CA ILE A 93 2.02 -4.43 3.38
C ILE A 93 3.13 -5.31 3.96
N ASP A 94 4.17 -5.59 3.18
CA ASP A 94 5.29 -6.49 3.50
C ASP A 94 5.67 -6.61 4.99
N ASP A 95 5.87 -5.48 5.68
CA ASP A 95 6.32 -5.45 7.09
C ASP A 95 5.50 -4.50 7.97
N ALA A 96 4.33 -4.03 7.50
CA ALA A 96 3.54 -3.05 8.25
C ALA A 96 2.03 -3.20 8.02
N GLN A 97 1.26 -2.72 8.99
CA GLN A 97 -0.19 -2.59 8.90
C GLN A 97 -0.54 -1.13 9.15
N LEU A 98 -1.03 -0.45 8.11
CA LEU A 98 -1.28 0.97 8.14
C LEU A 98 -2.75 1.22 8.50
N PRO A 99 -3.05 2.03 9.53
CA PRO A 99 -4.36 2.65 9.57
C PRO A 99 -4.51 3.51 8.30
N TRP A 100 -5.68 3.45 7.67
CA TRP A 100 -5.96 4.25 6.49
C TRP A 100 -7.14 5.17 6.75
N SER A 101 -6.84 6.45 6.96
CA SER A 101 -7.81 7.49 7.28
C SER A 101 -8.17 8.34 6.06
N ASP A 102 -9.18 9.20 6.19
CA ASP A 102 -9.50 10.20 5.16
C ASP A 102 -8.33 11.16 4.89
N GLN A 103 -7.49 11.42 5.89
CA GLN A 103 -6.30 12.24 5.73
C GLN A 103 -5.24 11.53 4.86
N ASP A 104 -5.13 10.21 4.96
CA ASP A 104 -4.25 9.41 4.10
C ASP A 104 -4.77 9.35 2.67
N ALA A 105 -6.10 9.21 2.50
CA ALA A 105 -6.74 9.31 1.20
C ALA A 105 -6.50 10.67 0.54
N GLU A 106 -6.56 11.78 1.30
CA GLU A 106 -6.27 13.11 0.78
C GLU A 106 -4.80 13.27 0.38
N ARG A 107 -3.86 12.80 1.19
CA ARG A 107 -2.44 12.77 0.82
C ARG A 107 -2.19 11.95 -0.45
N LEU A 108 -2.90 10.84 -0.64
CA LEU A 108 -2.82 10.07 -1.87
C LEU A 108 -3.32 10.86 -3.08
N ARG A 109 -4.43 11.61 -2.96
CA ARG A 109 -4.93 12.51 -4.02
C ARG A 109 -3.91 13.61 -4.36
N VAL A 110 -3.25 14.19 -3.35
CA VAL A 110 -2.15 15.14 -3.55
C VAL A 110 -1.01 14.50 -4.33
N LEU A 111 -0.56 13.31 -3.94
CA LEU A 111 0.51 12.59 -4.64
C LEU A 111 0.15 12.32 -6.11
N VAL A 112 -1.08 11.87 -6.38
CA VAL A 112 -1.57 11.61 -7.75
C VAL A 112 -1.62 12.90 -8.57
N THR A 113 -2.07 13.99 -7.98
CA THR A 113 -2.10 15.29 -8.66
C THR A 113 -0.68 15.79 -8.96
N LEU A 114 0.28 15.63 -8.04
CA LEU A 114 1.70 15.89 -8.32
C LEU A 114 2.23 15.03 -9.48
N ARG A 115 1.89 13.73 -9.54
CA ARG A 115 2.25 12.91 -10.71
C ARG A 115 1.67 13.47 -12.01
N GLY A 116 0.43 13.94 -11.99
CA GLY A 116 -0.23 14.62 -13.12
C GLY A 116 0.48 15.91 -13.56
N LEU A 117 1.21 16.57 -12.66
CA LEU A 117 2.07 17.72 -12.96
C LEU A 117 3.45 17.34 -13.52
N GLY A 118 3.75 16.04 -13.66
CA GLY A 118 4.99 15.53 -14.23
C GLY A 118 6.05 15.07 -13.23
N PHE A 119 5.73 15.03 -11.93
CA PHE A 119 6.66 14.52 -10.92
C PHE A 119 6.70 12.97 -10.95
N GLY A 120 7.86 12.42 -11.32
CA GLY A 120 8.09 10.97 -11.31
C GLY A 120 8.29 10.39 -9.90
N SER A 121 8.21 9.05 -9.75
CA SER A 121 8.29 8.38 -8.43
C SER A 121 9.53 8.78 -7.62
N ARG A 122 10.72 8.72 -8.23
CA ARG A 122 11.97 9.16 -7.58
C ARG A 122 11.94 10.63 -7.16
N MET A 123 11.29 11.49 -7.95
CA MET A 123 11.19 12.90 -7.59
C MET A 123 10.34 13.08 -6.34
N LEU A 124 9.24 12.33 -6.21
CA LEU A 124 8.33 12.41 -5.06
C LEU A 124 8.96 11.94 -3.74
N GLU A 125 10.02 11.14 -3.81
CA GLU A 125 10.84 10.72 -2.66
C GLU A 125 11.77 11.84 -2.17
N GLU A 126 12.08 12.83 -3.00
CA GLU A 126 12.99 13.93 -2.64
C GLU A 126 12.37 14.89 -1.62
N PRO A 127 13.18 15.45 -0.69
CA PRO A 127 12.69 16.36 0.34
C PRO A 127 12.12 17.66 -0.26
N ALA A 128 12.53 18.06 -1.46
CA ALA A 128 12.08 19.25 -2.16
C ALA A 128 11.69 18.94 -3.62
N PRO A 129 10.72 19.68 -4.21
CA PRO A 129 10.33 19.46 -5.59
C PRO A 129 11.45 19.85 -6.55
N PRO A 130 11.81 18.99 -7.52
CA PRO A 130 12.86 19.32 -8.48
C PRO A 130 12.53 20.56 -9.30
N PHE A 131 13.43 21.56 -9.25
CA PHE A 131 13.26 22.83 -9.96
C PHE A 131 13.00 22.67 -11.47
N ARG A 132 13.57 21.61 -12.08
CA ARG A 132 13.38 21.29 -13.51
C ARG A 132 11.91 21.09 -13.91
N VAL A 133 11.08 20.55 -13.02
CA VAL A 133 9.64 20.38 -13.24
C VAL A 133 8.91 21.64 -12.81
N MET A 134 9.31 22.22 -11.67
CA MET A 134 8.71 23.46 -11.16
C MET A 134 8.71 24.58 -12.21
N LYS A 135 9.81 24.79 -12.94
CA LYS A 135 9.94 25.85 -13.97
C LYS A 135 8.99 25.72 -15.16
N THR A 136 8.37 24.55 -15.36
CA THR A 136 7.39 24.33 -16.44
C THR A 136 5.95 24.50 -15.97
N LEU A 137 5.72 24.72 -14.67
CA LEU A 137 4.39 24.88 -14.09
C LEU A 137 3.88 26.31 -14.27
N ARG A 138 2.56 26.46 -14.39
CA ARG A 138 1.90 27.77 -14.32
C ARG A 138 2.02 28.33 -12.90
N PRO A 139 1.95 29.66 -12.70
CA PRO A 139 2.09 30.27 -11.37
C PRO A 139 1.18 29.67 -10.28
N ALA A 140 -0.09 29.39 -10.60
CA ALA A 140 -1.01 28.75 -9.65
C ALA A 140 -0.60 27.31 -9.28
N GLN A 141 -0.05 26.56 -10.24
CA GLN A 141 0.43 25.19 -10.04
C GLN A 141 1.72 25.16 -9.21
N TRP A 142 2.53 26.21 -9.27
CA TRP A 142 3.74 26.35 -8.47
C TRP A 142 3.42 26.34 -6.97
N SER A 143 2.54 27.25 -6.53
CA SER A 143 2.14 27.36 -5.13
C SER A 143 1.45 26.09 -4.65
N TRP A 144 0.57 25.51 -5.48
CA TRP A 144 -0.08 24.25 -5.16
C TRP A 144 0.93 23.10 -5.02
N ALA A 145 1.91 23.00 -5.92
CA ALA A 145 2.93 21.95 -5.87
C ALA A 145 3.78 22.02 -4.60
N LEU A 146 4.15 23.22 -4.15
CA LEU A 146 4.89 23.40 -2.89
C LEU A 146 4.06 22.95 -1.67
N GLN A 147 2.80 23.38 -1.59
CA GLN A 147 1.90 22.98 -0.51
C GLN A 147 1.63 21.47 -0.51
N GLY A 148 1.40 20.89 -1.69
CA GLY A 148 1.24 19.46 -1.87
C GLY A 148 2.50 18.69 -1.50
N TRP A 149 3.68 19.23 -1.81
CA TRP A 149 4.94 18.66 -1.37
C TRP A 149 4.99 18.60 0.16
N GLU A 150 4.72 19.72 0.84
CA GLU A 150 4.76 19.79 2.31
C GLU A 150 3.80 18.79 2.98
N GLN A 151 2.60 18.60 2.43
CA GLN A 151 1.64 17.62 2.94
C GLN A 151 2.16 16.16 2.92
N LEU A 152 3.09 15.85 2.02
CA LEU A 152 3.75 14.55 1.90
C LEU A 152 5.02 14.43 2.75
N ALA A 153 5.46 15.49 3.45
CA ALA A 153 6.67 15.46 4.26
C ALA A 153 6.66 14.32 5.29
N PHE A 154 5.52 14.09 5.94
CA PHE A 154 5.36 12.97 6.88
C PHE A 154 5.59 11.61 6.21
N TRP A 155 5.03 11.39 5.02
CA TRP A 155 5.19 10.14 4.25
C TRP A 155 6.62 9.93 3.74
N ARG A 156 7.39 11.01 3.55
CA ARG A 156 8.80 10.96 3.17
C ARG A 156 9.76 10.70 4.33
N ALA A 157 9.29 10.69 5.57
CA ALA A 157 10.14 10.39 6.71
C ALA A 157 10.82 9.01 6.51
N PRO A 158 12.09 8.85 6.92
CA PRO A 158 12.77 7.56 6.85
C PRO A 158 11.93 6.45 7.50
N ASP A 159 11.98 5.27 6.92
CA ASP A 159 11.26 4.08 7.37
C ASP A 159 9.72 4.20 7.37
N ASN A 160 9.16 5.28 6.82
CA ASN A 160 7.71 5.46 6.73
C ASN A 160 7.12 4.62 5.57
N PRO A 161 6.22 3.66 5.86
CA PRO A 161 5.67 2.76 4.85
C PRO A 161 4.62 3.37 3.90
N TRP A 162 4.11 4.57 4.18
CA TRP A 162 3.02 5.17 3.40
C TRP A 162 3.45 5.59 2.00
N LEU A 163 4.62 6.21 1.84
CA LEU A 163 5.09 6.64 0.51
C LEU A 163 5.38 5.46 -0.43
N PRO A 164 6.08 4.38 0.00
CA PRO A 164 6.24 3.19 -0.83
C PRO A 164 4.91 2.57 -1.28
N LEU A 165 3.90 2.51 -0.39
CA LEU A 165 2.56 2.06 -0.75
C LEU A 165 1.94 2.96 -1.83
N ALA A 166 1.93 4.27 -1.59
CA ALA A 166 1.34 5.23 -2.52
C ALA A 166 2.00 5.20 -3.90
N LEU A 167 3.34 5.16 -3.94
CA LEU A 167 4.09 5.03 -5.19
C LEU A 167 3.81 3.70 -5.90
N HIS A 168 3.68 2.60 -5.15
CA HIS A 168 3.40 1.29 -5.70
C HIS A 168 2.03 1.25 -6.41
N VAL A 169 0.97 1.74 -5.76
CA VAL A 169 -0.39 1.68 -6.31
C VAL A 169 -0.64 2.70 -7.43
N THR A 170 0.04 3.86 -7.39
CA THR A 170 -0.13 4.95 -8.38
C THR A 170 0.81 4.87 -9.58
N THR A 171 1.81 3.98 -9.56
CA THR A 171 2.71 3.83 -10.72
C THR A 171 1.97 3.10 -11.86
N PRO A 172 1.82 3.74 -13.04
CA PRO A 172 1.16 3.12 -14.18
C PRO A 172 1.78 1.76 -14.48
N THR A 173 0.95 0.73 -14.64
CA THR A 173 1.42 -0.54 -15.20
C THR A 173 1.58 -0.36 -16.70
N ALA A 174 2.69 -0.82 -17.30
CA ALA A 174 2.94 -0.71 -18.74
C ALA A 174 1.94 -1.51 -19.63
N LYS A 175 0.87 -2.07 -19.04
CA LYS A 175 -0.12 -2.92 -19.71
C LYS A 175 -1.39 -2.17 -20.16
N GLY A 176 -1.35 -0.84 -20.24
CA GLY A 176 -2.47 0.00 -20.69
C GLY A 176 -2.14 0.99 -21.82
N ALA A 177 -0.96 0.87 -22.45
CA ALA A 177 -0.62 1.63 -23.66
C ALA A 177 -0.71 0.70 -24.87
N ARG A 178 -1.92 0.45 -25.33
CA ARG A 178 -2.23 -0.02 -26.69
C ARG A 178 -3.53 0.60 -27.14
#